data_AF-A0A8J6K497-F1
#
_entry.id   AF-A0A8J6K497-F1
#
_cell.length_a   1.000
_cell.length_b   1.000
_cell.length_c   1.000
_cell.angle_alpha   90.00
_cell.angle_beta   90.00
_cell.angle_gamma   90.00
#
_symmetry.space_group_name_H-M   'P 1'
#
loop_
_entity.id
_entity.type
_entity.pdbx_description
1 polymer ?
#
loop_
_entity_poly.entity_id
_entity_poly.type
_entity_poly.pdbx_seq_one_letter_code
_entity_poly.pdbx_strand_id
1 'polypeptide(L)'
;DSKKCVPPNKVRRGAKNAETAAKVALMKLKLHALGDKSLPQSERIYFQVYLPKGGKEKSKPMFFCKKWSIGKVVDCAASIADLKNDNNRADAKKLRVCQAETGAALPMDSSVEMWLSSAENPLYNGGNIIIEYLVNECNDLGDASVYLS
;
A
#
# COMPACT_ATOMS: atom_id res chain seq x y z
N ASP A 1 4.88 61.69 0.30
CA ASP A 1 3.90 60.60 0.25
C ASP A 1 4.12 59.70 -0.95
N SER A 2 4.63 58.47 -0.79
CA SER A 2 3.90 57.25 -0.37
C SER A 2 2.84 56.87 -1.41
N LYS A 3 2.93 55.75 -2.15
CA LYS A 3 2.98 54.36 -1.67
C LYS A 3 3.58 53.40 -2.71
N LYS A 4 4.41 52.47 -2.22
CA LYS A 4 4.84 51.23 -2.89
C LYS A 4 3.65 50.27 -3.08
N CYS A 5 3.65 49.50 -4.16
CA CYS A 5 3.07 48.15 -4.19
C CYS A 5 3.96 47.24 -5.04
N VAL A 6 4.69 46.35 -4.37
CA VAL A 6 5.52 45.28 -4.96
C VAL A 6 4.63 44.02 -5.04
N PRO A 7 4.61 43.28 -6.15
CA PRO A 7 3.81 42.05 -6.20
C PRO A 7 4.42 40.96 -5.29
N PRO A 8 3.59 40.16 -4.59
CA PRO A 8 4.09 39.06 -3.77
C PRO A 8 4.58 37.93 -4.67
N ASN A 9 5.90 37.76 -4.72
CA ASN A 9 6.56 36.62 -5.35
C ASN A 9 6.28 35.37 -4.49
N LYS A 10 5.24 34.59 -4.84
CA LYS A 10 5.01 33.24 -4.28
C LYS A 10 6.10 32.31 -4.81
N VAL A 11 7.23 32.31 -4.12
CA VAL A 11 8.31 31.35 -4.32
C VAL A 11 7.78 29.96 -3.94
N ARG A 12 7.35 29.18 -4.94
CA ARG A 12 7.01 27.75 -4.82
C ARG A 12 8.30 26.93 -4.58
N ARG A 13 8.84 26.99 -3.36
CA ARG A 13 9.90 26.08 -2.88
C ARG A 13 9.24 24.79 -2.36
N GLY A 14 9.09 23.80 -3.23
CA GLY A 14 8.59 22.47 -2.83
C GLY A 14 9.05 21.33 -3.74
N ALA A 15 9.28 21.60 -5.01
CA ALA A 15 9.57 20.53 -5.98
C ALA A 15 10.99 19.93 -5.88
N LYS A 16 12.00 20.68 -5.42
CA LYS A 16 13.41 20.21 -5.44
C LYS A 16 13.76 19.17 -4.37
N ASN A 17 12.94 19.00 -3.32
CA ASN A 17 13.20 18.03 -2.25
C ASN A 17 12.30 16.79 -2.32
N ALA A 18 11.27 16.80 -3.18
CA ALA A 18 10.32 15.70 -3.28
C ALA A 18 10.97 14.42 -3.82
N GLU A 19 11.86 14.55 -4.81
CA GLU A 19 12.55 13.39 -5.40
C GLU A 19 13.50 12.72 -4.39
N THR A 20 14.22 13.52 -3.60
CA THR A 20 15.07 13.02 -2.52
C THR A 20 14.23 12.40 -1.40
N ALA A 21 13.11 13.03 -1.02
CA ALA A 21 12.19 12.49 -0.01
C ALA A 21 11.59 11.15 -0.44
N ALA A 22 11.19 11.02 -1.71
CA ALA A 22 10.67 9.77 -2.27
C ALA A 22 11.75 8.66 -2.27
N LYS A 23 12.99 8.99 -2.68
CA LYS A 23 14.11 8.04 -2.61
C LYS A 23 14.42 7.60 -1.18
N VAL A 24 14.43 8.53 -0.23
CA VAL A 24 14.67 8.23 1.20
C VAL A 24 13.52 7.41 1.80
N ALA A 25 12.26 7.69 1.44
CA ALA A 25 11.11 6.91 1.87
C ALA A 25 11.21 5.46 1.38
N LEU A 26 11.55 5.25 0.10
CA LEU A 26 11.77 3.92 -0.45
C LEU A 26 12.93 3.19 0.24
N MET A 27 14.03 3.89 0.55
CA MET A 27 15.17 3.31 1.28
C MET A 27 14.76 2.85 2.68
N LYS A 28 14.07 3.71 3.45
CA LYS A 28 13.56 3.36 4.78
C LYS A 28 12.61 2.16 4.73
N LEU A 29 11.70 2.17 3.76
CA LEU A 29 10.75 1.08 3.55
C LEU A 29 11.49 -0.23 3.26
N LYS A 30 12.45 -0.24 2.34
CA LYS A 30 13.26 -1.43 2.02
C LYS A 30 14.09 -1.94 3.21
N LEU A 31 14.60 -1.04 4.06
CA LEU A 31 15.39 -1.40 5.23
C LEU A 31 14.57 -2.15 6.30
N HIS A 32 13.31 -1.75 6.47
CA HIS A 32 12.42 -2.31 7.49
C HIS A 32 11.46 -3.37 6.95
N ALA A 33 11.37 -3.53 5.62
CA ALA A 33 10.39 -4.40 5.00
C ALA A 33 10.58 -5.87 5.40
N LEU A 34 9.50 -6.48 5.85
CA LEU A 34 9.43 -7.89 6.16
C LEU A 34 8.85 -8.67 4.96
N GLY A 35 9.33 -9.88 4.76
CA GLY A 35 8.94 -10.71 3.62
C GLY A 35 9.80 -11.96 3.53
N ASP A 36 9.53 -12.78 2.53
CA ASP A 36 10.29 -14.01 2.29
C ASP A 36 11.69 -13.71 1.76
N LYS A 37 12.71 -13.90 2.60
CA LYS A 37 14.10 -13.62 2.27
C LYS A 37 14.66 -14.52 1.15
N SER A 38 14.00 -15.64 0.84
CA SER A 38 14.39 -16.52 -0.28
C SER A 38 14.12 -15.89 -1.66
N LEU A 39 13.23 -14.89 -1.73
CA LEU A 39 12.90 -14.23 -2.99
C LEU A 39 14.09 -13.44 -3.55
N PRO A 40 14.41 -13.55 -4.86
CA PRO A 40 15.42 -12.73 -5.50
C PRO A 40 15.07 -11.23 -5.42
N GLN A 41 16.08 -10.38 -5.16
CA GLN A 41 15.85 -8.94 -4.99
C GLN A 41 15.24 -8.27 -6.24
N SER A 42 15.52 -8.78 -7.44
CA SER A 42 14.95 -8.31 -8.71
C SER A 42 13.44 -8.52 -8.82
N GLU A 43 12.87 -9.45 -8.05
CA GLU A 43 11.44 -9.76 -8.05
C GLU A 43 10.69 -9.11 -6.89
N ARG A 44 11.42 -8.53 -5.92
CA ARG A 44 10.83 -7.92 -4.72
C ARG A 44 10.18 -6.58 -5.05
N ILE A 45 8.91 -6.49 -4.74
CA ILE A 45 8.11 -5.27 -4.76
C ILE A 45 7.78 -4.94 -3.32
N TYR A 46 8.00 -3.69 -2.95
CA TYR A 46 7.90 -3.24 -1.59
C TYR A 46 6.65 -2.38 -1.44
N PHE A 47 5.95 -2.53 -0.32
CA PHE A 47 4.76 -1.74 -0.01
C PHE A 47 4.74 -1.34 1.46
N GLN A 48 4.14 -0.19 1.75
CA GLN A 48 3.67 0.10 3.09
C GLN A 48 2.29 -0.52 3.24
N VAL A 49 2.19 -1.56 4.06
CA VAL A 49 0.95 -2.30 4.27
C VAL A 49 0.23 -1.75 5.48
N TYR A 50 -0.91 -1.10 5.27
CA TYR A 50 -1.78 -0.65 6.34
C TYR A 50 -2.63 -1.82 6.83
N LEU A 51 -2.68 -1.99 8.15
CA LEU A 51 -3.32 -3.12 8.79
C LEU A 51 -4.77 -2.81 9.16
N PRO A 52 -5.60 -3.85 9.39
CA PRO A 52 -6.98 -3.67 9.83
C PRO A 52 -7.13 -2.77 11.06
N LYS A 53 -8.22 -2.01 11.12
CA LYS A 53 -8.49 -1.15 12.28
C LYS A 53 -8.64 -1.99 13.55
N GLY A 54 -8.09 -1.50 14.66
CA GLY A 54 -8.12 -2.18 15.96
C GLY A 54 -6.91 -3.08 16.24
N GLY A 55 -5.98 -3.21 15.28
CA GLY A 55 -4.68 -3.83 15.51
C GLY A 55 -3.73 -2.99 16.37
N LYS A 56 -2.68 -3.63 16.91
CA LYS A 56 -1.63 -2.98 17.70
C LYS A 56 -0.77 -2.01 16.87
N GLU A 57 -0.58 -2.32 15.60
CA GLU A 57 0.22 -1.54 14.65
C GLU A 57 -0.70 -1.01 13.54
N LYS A 58 -0.48 0.24 13.12
CA LYS A 58 -1.27 0.87 12.04
C LYS A 58 -0.84 0.41 10.65
N SER A 59 0.47 0.27 10.45
CA SER A 59 1.05 -0.15 9.19
C SER A 59 2.41 -0.79 9.39
N LYS A 60 2.82 -1.59 8.43
CA LYS A 60 4.08 -2.32 8.43
C LYS A 60 4.66 -2.37 7.02
N PRO A 61 5.95 -2.03 6.84
CA PRO A 61 6.60 -2.19 5.55
C PRO A 61 6.77 -3.68 5.26
N MET A 62 6.37 -4.10 4.05
CA MET A 62 6.51 -5.48 3.60
C MET A 62 7.00 -5.54 2.16
N PHE A 63 7.51 -6.72 1.76
CA PHE A 63 7.84 -6.98 0.36
C PHE A 63 7.29 -8.33 -0.11
N PHE A 64 6.93 -8.39 -1.37
CA PHE A 64 6.36 -9.57 -2.03
C PHE A 64 7.01 -9.80 -3.40
N CYS A 65 6.84 -10.98 -3.98
CA CYS A 65 7.26 -11.23 -5.35
C CYS A 65 6.24 -10.64 -6.32
N LYS A 66 6.70 -9.91 -7.35
CA LYS A 66 5.84 -9.36 -8.40
C LYS A 66 4.99 -10.40 -9.14
N LYS A 67 5.46 -11.66 -9.21
CA LYS A 67 4.76 -12.75 -9.91
C LYS A 67 3.68 -13.43 -9.05
N TRP A 68 3.58 -13.09 -7.77
CA TRP A 68 2.59 -13.72 -6.89
C TRP A 68 1.19 -13.23 -7.19
N SER A 69 0.21 -14.11 -6.95
CA SER A 69 -1.19 -13.73 -6.88
C SER A 69 -1.46 -12.88 -5.64
N ILE A 70 -2.50 -12.05 -5.69
CA ILE A 70 -2.96 -11.26 -4.55
C ILE A 70 -3.35 -12.17 -3.38
N GLY A 71 -3.94 -13.35 -3.63
CA GLY A 71 -4.22 -14.33 -2.58
C GLY A 71 -2.96 -14.74 -1.81
N LYS A 72 -1.87 -15.01 -2.51
CA LYS A 72 -0.58 -15.35 -1.87
C LYS A 72 0.03 -14.15 -1.12
N VAL A 73 -0.19 -12.93 -1.62
CA VAL A 73 0.19 -11.70 -0.91
C VAL A 73 -0.59 -11.58 0.41
N VAL A 74 -1.90 -11.82 0.39
CA VAL A 74 -2.75 -11.84 1.60
C VAL A 74 -2.25 -12.87 2.59
N ASP A 75 -1.99 -14.11 2.17
CA ASP A 75 -1.50 -15.18 3.06
C ASP A 75 -0.18 -14.79 3.74
N CYS A 76 0.76 -14.25 2.95
CA CYS A 76 2.07 -13.85 3.45
C CYS A 76 1.97 -12.64 4.39
N ALA A 77 1.20 -11.61 4.01
CA ALA A 77 1.01 -10.43 4.83
C ALA A 77 0.27 -10.73 6.13
N ALA A 78 -0.71 -11.64 6.09
CA ALA A 78 -1.41 -12.11 7.27
C ALA A 78 -0.44 -12.81 8.23
N SER A 79 0.42 -13.69 7.72
CA SER A 79 1.47 -14.34 8.52
C SER A 79 2.44 -13.33 9.14
N ILE A 80 2.89 -12.32 8.39
CA ILE A 80 3.84 -11.29 8.88
C ILE A 80 3.20 -10.35 9.91
N ALA A 81 1.91 -10.04 9.75
CA ALA A 81 1.17 -9.14 10.63
C ALA A 81 0.40 -9.85 11.74
N ASP A 82 0.53 -11.18 11.86
CA ASP A 82 -0.20 -12.01 12.81
C ASP A 82 -1.73 -11.82 12.71
N LEU A 83 -2.23 -11.69 11.46
CA LEU A 83 -3.65 -11.57 11.16
C LEU A 83 -4.24 -12.95 10.88
N LYS A 84 -5.46 -13.18 11.37
CA LYS A 84 -6.17 -14.42 11.12
C LYS A 84 -6.77 -14.41 9.71
N ASN A 85 -6.32 -15.32 8.85
CA ASN A 85 -6.87 -15.49 7.51
C ASN A 85 -7.82 -16.71 7.47
N ASP A 86 -9.11 -16.46 7.65
CA ASP A 86 -10.17 -17.47 7.59
C ASP A 86 -10.86 -17.49 6.21
N ASN A 87 -10.18 -17.11 5.11
CA ASN A 87 -10.79 -16.96 3.78
C ASN A 87 -11.42 -18.24 3.20
N ASN A 88 -11.05 -19.43 3.72
CA ASN A 88 -11.65 -20.70 3.35
C ASN A 88 -13.03 -20.94 4.01
N ARG A 89 -13.41 -20.14 5.01
CA ARG A 89 -14.70 -20.23 5.70
C ARG A 89 -15.73 -19.34 5.03
N ALA A 90 -16.89 -19.89 4.69
CA ALA A 90 -17.96 -19.15 4.02
C ALA A 90 -18.64 -18.10 4.93
N ASP A 91 -18.65 -18.33 6.25
CA ASP A 91 -19.28 -17.50 7.27
C ASP A 91 -18.37 -16.38 7.82
N ALA A 92 -17.08 -16.38 7.44
CA ALA A 92 -16.11 -15.41 7.92
C ALA A 92 -16.00 -14.20 6.98
N LYS A 93 -15.60 -13.06 7.53
CA LYS A 93 -15.12 -11.93 6.72
C LYS A 93 -13.84 -12.34 6.01
N LYS A 94 -13.70 -11.94 4.75
CA LYS A 94 -12.52 -12.24 3.96
C LYS A 94 -11.47 -11.16 4.12
N LEU A 95 -10.26 -11.58 4.45
CA LEU A 95 -9.09 -10.72 4.43
C LEU A 95 -8.71 -10.43 2.98
N ARG A 96 -8.69 -9.15 2.59
CA ARG A 96 -8.40 -8.70 1.23
C ARG A 96 -7.38 -7.57 1.23
N VAL A 97 -6.64 -7.46 0.13
CA VAL A 97 -5.80 -6.30 -0.17
C VAL A 97 -6.63 -5.28 -0.93
N CYS A 98 -6.57 -4.03 -0.50
CA CYS A 98 -7.21 -2.88 -1.11
C CYS A 98 -6.16 -1.86 -1.53
N GLN A 99 -6.44 -1.12 -2.59
CA GLN A 99 -5.64 0.04 -2.97
C GLN A 99 -5.85 1.17 -1.98
N ALA A 100 -4.81 1.94 -1.70
CA ALA A 100 -4.88 3.03 -0.75
C ALA A 100 -5.59 4.28 -1.32
N GLU A 101 -5.57 4.42 -2.64
CA GLU A 101 -6.05 5.59 -3.37
C GLU A 101 -7.54 5.49 -3.68
N THR A 102 -8.00 4.32 -4.10
CA THR A 102 -9.41 4.07 -4.46
C THR A 102 -10.19 3.35 -3.37
N GLY A 103 -9.51 2.63 -2.47
CA GLY A 103 -10.16 1.69 -1.55
C GLY A 103 -10.64 0.40 -2.21
N ALA A 104 -10.43 0.23 -3.52
CA ALA A 104 -10.89 -0.95 -4.25
C ALA A 104 -10.10 -2.18 -3.83
N ALA A 105 -10.82 -3.27 -3.54
CA ALA A 105 -10.24 -4.56 -3.23
C ALA A 105 -9.72 -5.25 -4.49
N LEU A 106 -8.48 -5.71 -4.43
CA LEU A 106 -7.85 -6.42 -5.52
C LEU A 106 -8.37 -7.87 -5.59
N PRO A 107 -8.70 -8.39 -6.79
CA PRO A 107 -9.11 -9.78 -6.99
C PRO A 107 -8.01 -10.75 -6.58
N MET A 108 -8.35 -11.82 -5.84
CA MET A 108 -7.38 -12.76 -5.28
C MET A 108 -6.59 -13.56 -6.33
N ASP A 109 -7.19 -13.76 -7.49
CA ASP A 109 -6.67 -14.49 -8.65
C ASP A 109 -5.74 -13.64 -9.53
N SER A 110 -5.81 -12.32 -9.42
CA SER A 110 -4.93 -11.40 -10.13
C SER A 110 -3.49 -11.42 -9.57
N SER A 111 -2.51 -11.02 -10.37
CA SER A 111 -1.09 -10.96 -9.97
C SER A 111 -0.64 -9.55 -9.61
N VAL A 112 0.37 -9.43 -8.75
CA VAL A 112 0.95 -8.11 -8.39
C VAL A 112 1.46 -7.38 -9.64
N GLU A 113 2.10 -8.09 -10.57
CA GLU A 113 2.64 -7.52 -11.81
C GLU A 113 1.55 -6.92 -12.72
N MET A 114 0.36 -7.52 -12.76
CA MET A 114 -0.78 -6.97 -13.49
C MET A 114 -1.17 -5.60 -12.92
N TRP A 115 -1.23 -5.48 -11.60
CA TRP A 115 -1.55 -4.21 -10.95
C TRP A 115 -0.42 -3.19 -11.05
N LEU A 116 0.84 -3.60 -11.07
CA LEU A 116 1.96 -2.69 -11.34
C LEU A 116 1.91 -2.10 -12.76
N SER A 117 1.27 -2.80 -13.70
CA SER A 117 1.17 -2.41 -15.11
C SER A 117 -0.18 -1.80 -15.48
N SER A 118 -1.10 -1.66 -14.53
CA SER A 118 -2.46 -1.16 -14.76
C SER A 118 -2.43 0.33 -15.12
N ALA A 119 -3.19 0.74 -16.14
CA ALA A 119 -3.25 2.14 -16.56
C ALA A 119 -4.20 2.99 -15.71
N GLU A 120 -5.28 2.39 -15.20
CA GLU A 120 -6.30 3.13 -14.44
C GLU A 120 -5.94 3.24 -12.96
N ASN A 121 -5.49 2.12 -12.38
CA ASN A 121 -5.22 2.04 -10.96
C ASN A 121 -3.95 1.21 -10.67
N PRO A 122 -2.77 1.75 -11.04
CA PRO A 122 -1.52 1.06 -10.81
C PRO A 122 -1.16 0.97 -9.34
N LEU A 123 -0.64 -0.19 -8.95
CA LEU A 123 0.21 -0.28 -7.76
C LEU A 123 1.60 0.28 -8.09
N TYR A 124 2.28 0.81 -7.08
CA TYR A 124 3.64 1.32 -7.21
C TYR A 124 4.58 0.61 -6.25
N ASN A 125 5.80 0.33 -6.71
CA ASN A 125 6.85 -0.15 -5.81
C ASN A 125 7.27 0.97 -4.85
N GLY A 126 7.09 0.74 -3.56
CA GLY A 126 7.18 1.74 -2.49
C GLY A 126 5.87 2.46 -2.21
N GLY A 127 4.77 2.05 -2.85
CA GLY A 127 3.43 2.59 -2.63
C GLY A 127 2.75 2.01 -1.40
N ASN A 128 1.49 2.39 -1.22
CA ASN A 128 0.67 1.99 -0.07
C ASN A 128 -0.36 0.97 -0.51
N ILE A 129 -0.57 -0.06 0.31
CA ILE A 129 -1.72 -0.97 0.18
C ILE A 129 -2.37 -1.12 1.55
N ILE A 130 -3.65 -1.45 1.57
CA ILE A 130 -4.39 -1.68 2.81
C ILE A 130 -4.81 -3.14 2.85
N ILE A 131 -4.73 -3.77 4.02
CA ILE A 131 -5.30 -5.09 4.26
C ILE A 131 -6.46 -4.91 5.24
N GLU A 132 -7.64 -5.40 4.88
CA GLU A 132 -8.83 -5.32 5.72
C GLU A 132 -9.76 -6.53 5.54
N TYR A 133 -10.55 -6.80 6.57
CA TYR A 133 -11.62 -7.79 6.59
C TYR A 133 -12.88 -7.23 5.93
N LEU A 134 -13.12 -7.63 4.69
CA LEU A 134 -14.31 -7.28 3.93
C LEU A 134 -15.37 -8.38 4.02
N VAL A 135 -16.64 -7.97 3.99
CA VAL A 135 -17.77 -8.91 3.85
C VAL A 135 -17.69 -9.55 2.46
N ASN A 136 -18.13 -10.81 2.31
CA ASN A 136 -17.94 -11.61 1.09
C ASN A 136 -18.31 -10.90 -0.23
N GLU A 137 -19.35 -10.08 -0.20
CA GLU A 137 -19.90 -9.37 -1.36
C GLU A 137 -19.34 -7.95 -1.53
N CYS A 138 -18.52 -7.50 -0.58
CA CYS A 138 -17.96 -6.16 -0.57
C CYS A 138 -16.59 -6.17 -1.24
N ASN A 139 -16.47 -5.43 -2.34
CA ASN A 139 -15.23 -5.26 -3.09
C ASN A 139 -14.56 -3.90 -2.81
N ASP A 140 -15.10 -3.10 -1.89
CA ASP A 140 -14.60 -1.76 -1.62
C ASP A 140 -14.51 -1.52 -0.11
N LEU A 141 -13.37 -0.96 0.28
CA LEU A 141 -13.09 -0.57 1.67
C LEU A 141 -13.87 0.69 2.10
N GLY A 142 -14.48 1.40 1.15
CA GLY A 142 -15.04 2.73 1.36
C GLY A 142 -13.94 3.78 1.45
N ASP A 143 -13.98 4.63 2.48
CA ASP A 143 -13.00 5.71 2.65
C ASP A 143 -11.63 5.19 3.13
N ALA A 144 -10.75 4.91 2.16
CA ALA A 144 -9.37 4.49 2.38
C ALA A 144 -8.49 5.57 3.02
N SER A 145 -8.88 6.86 2.93
CA SER A 145 -8.08 7.97 3.47
C SER A 145 -7.89 7.90 4.98
N VAL A 146 -8.83 7.25 5.69
CA VAL A 146 -8.78 7.05 7.14
C VAL A 146 -7.59 6.17 7.57
N TYR A 147 -7.04 5.34 6.68
CA TYR A 147 -5.84 4.55 6.96
C TYR A 147 -4.56 5.37 6.79
N LEU A 148 -4.60 6.37 5.90
CA LEU A 148 -3.46 7.22 5.57
C LEU A 148 -3.33 8.45 6.49
N SER A 149 -4.31 8.68 7.37
CA SER A 149 -4.39 9.82 8.30
C SER A 149 -3.66 9.62 9.63
#